data_AF-K1KQS6-F1
#
_entry.id   AF-K1KQS6-F1
#
_cell.length_a   1.000
_cell.length_b   1.000
_cell.length_c   1.000
_cell.angle_alpha   90.00
_cell.angle_beta   90.00
_cell.angle_gamma   90.00
#
_symmetry.space_group_name_H-M   'P 1'
#
loop_
_entity.id
_entity.type
_entity.pdbx_description
1 polymer ?
#
loop_
_entity_poly.entity_id
_entity_poly.type
_entity_poly.pdbx_seq_one_letter_code
_entity_poly.pdbx_strand_id
1 'polypeptide(L)'
;MLAGEMEFGESKTKITKTGAATISFNEDGSEANSSELKIKASTRSKVLIYSGVPIREEVALGGPFVMNTKEEIREAFRDLQLGEFGPPAVKK
;
A
#
# COMPACT_ATOMS: atom_id res chain seq x y z
N MET A 1 12.09 1.08 2.22
CA MET A 1 13.30 1.09 3.09
C MET A 1 13.53 2.49 3.64
N LEU A 2 13.54 2.64 4.96
CA LEU A 2 13.70 3.94 5.63
C LEU A 2 15.17 4.26 5.96
N ALA A 3 15.98 3.24 6.27
CA ALA A 3 17.40 3.39 6.54
C ALA A 3 18.14 2.05 6.35
N GLY A 4 19.44 2.12 6.08
CA GLY A 4 20.34 0.97 5.97
C GLY A 4 20.28 0.27 4.62
N GLU A 5 20.69 -0.99 4.63
CA GLU A 5 20.83 -1.86 3.46
C GLU A 5 20.39 -3.28 3.83
N MET A 6 19.51 -3.86 3.01
CA MET A 6 18.89 -5.16 3.25
C MET A 6 18.71 -5.92 1.93
N GLU A 7 18.75 -7.24 1.99
CA GLU A 7 18.43 -8.17 0.91
C GLU A 7 17.06 -8.81 1.19
N PHE A 8 16.21 -8.86 0.16
CA PHE A 8 14.84 -9.40 0.26
C PHE A 8 14.62 -10.57 -0.71
N GLY A 9 13.89 -11.57 -0.25
CA GLY A 9 13.45 -12.72 -1.04
C GLY A 9 14.56 -13.73 -1.35
N GLU A 10 14.20 -14.77 -2.09
CA GLU A 10 15.14 -15.82 -2.50
C GLU A 10 16.15 -15.33 -3.54
N SER A 11 15.74 -14.38 -4.39
CA SER A 11 16.60 -13.69 -5.35
C SER A 11 17.62 -12.75 -4.71
N LYS A 12 17.58 -12.56 -3.37
CA LYS A 12 18.46 -11.67 -2.59
C LYS A 12 18.53 -10.27 -3.18
N THR A 13 17.37 -9.72 -3.55
CA THR A 13 17.29 -8.38 -4.13
C THR A 13 17.73 -7.37 -3.08
N LYS A 14 18.86 -6.70 -3.34
CA LYS A 14 19.42 -5.68 -2.45
C LYS A 14 18.66 -4.37 -2.62
N ILE A 15 18.14 -3.85 -1.52
CA ILE A 15 17.43 -2.58 -1.46
C ILE A 15 18.18 -1.67 -0.48
N THR A 16 18.38 -0.42 -0.88
CA THR A 16 19.03 0.63 -0.07
C THR A 16 18.00 1.60 0.50
N LYS A 17 18.46 2.60 1.28
CA LYS A 17 17.62 3.72 1.73
C LYS A 17 16.80 4.30 0.56
N THR A 18 15.55 4.68 0.85
CA THR A 18 14.52 5.16 -0.10
C THR A 18 14.07 4.17 -1.18
N GLY A 19 14.60 2.95 -1.19
CA GLY A 19 14.12 1.91 -2.09
C GLY A 19 12.74 1.37 -1.68
N ALA A 20 11.94 1.05 -2.68
CA ALA A 20 10.66 0.35 -2.56
C ALA A 20 10.67 -0.84 -3.53
N ALA A 21 9.97 -1.90 -3.14
CA ALA A 21 9.78 -3.09 -3.97
C ALA A 21 8.40 -3.66 -3.69
N THR A 22 7.82 -4.30 -4.70
CA THR A 22 6.61 -5.11 -4.56
C THR A 22 6.97 -6.51 -4.10
N ILE A 23 6.09 -7.09 -3.28
CA ILE A 23 6.22 -8.47 -2.80
C ILE A 23 5.08 -9.26 -3.44
N SER A 24 5.42 -10.38 -4.08
CA SER A 24 4.44 -11.34 -4.56
C SER A 24 3.94 -12.20 -3.40
N PHE A 25 2.66 -12.53 -3.40
CA PHE A 25 2.05 -13.45 -2.43
C PHE A 25 1.38 -14.61 -3.18
N ASN A 26 1.17 -15.71 -2.48
CA ASN A 26 0.36 -16.81 -2.98
C ASN A 26 -1.13 -16.50 -2.79
N GLU A 27 -1.91 -16.44 -3.88
CA GLU A 27 -3.34 -16.15 -3.81
C GLU A 27 -4.17 -17.23 -3.10
N ASP A 28 -3.70 -18.49 -3.14
CA ASP A 28 -4.34 -19.64 -2.47
C ASP A 28 -3.73 -19.92 -1.09
N GLY A 29 -3.10 -18.91 -0.50
CA GLY A 29 -2.45 -19.03 0.80
C GLY A 29 -3.43 -19.44 1.90
N SER A 30 -3.13 -20.53 2.60
CA SER A 30 -3.89 -21.00 3.76
C SER A 30 -2.95 -21.20 4.95
N GLU A 31 -3.47 -21.53 6.14
CA GLU A 31 -2.61 -21.86 7.29
C GLU A 31 -1.66 -23.04 6.99
N ALA A 32 -2.04 -23.94 6.08
CA ALA A 32 -1.18 -25.03 5.61
C ALA A 32 -0.19 -24.60 4.51
N ASN A 33 -0.52 -23.56 3.74
CA ASN A 33 0.27 -23.06 2.61
C ASN A 33 0.53 -21.55 2.76
N SER A 34 1.36 -21.17 3.71
CA SER A 34 1.69 -19.76 3.97
C SER A 34 2.73 -19.22 2.99
N SER A 35 2.71 -17.89 2.76
CA SER A 35 3.77 -17.20 2.02
C SER A 35 4.90 -16.80 2.97
N GLU A 36 6.14 -17.16 2.64
CA GLU A 36 7.33 -16.78 3.43
C GLU A 36 8.12 -15.68 2.73
N LEU A 37 8.57 -14.67 3.48
CA LEU A 37 9.51 -13.65 3.00
C LEU A 37 10.80 -13.68 3.83
N LYS A 38 11.90 -14.11 3.20
CA LYS A 38 13.24 -14.07 3.81
C LYS A 38 13.86 -12.69 3.64
N ILE A 39 14.39 -12.16 4.73
CA ILE A 39 15.02 -10.84 4.75
C ILE A 39 16.34 -10.93 5.51
N LYS A 40 17.40 -10.34 4.94
CA LYS A 40 18.71 -10.27 5.58
C LYS A 40 19.20 -8.83 5.63
N ALA A 41 19.62 -8.38 6.81
CA ALA A 41 20.20 -7.06 6.98
C ALA A 41 21.72 -7.11 6.86
N SER A 42 22.28 -6.30 5.95
CA SER A 42 23.74 -6.13 5.82
C SER A 42 24.26 -5.07 6.78
N THR A 43 23.41 -4.10 7.15
CA THR A 43 23.69 -3.03 8.11
C THR A 43 22.47 -2.78 9.01
N ARG A 44 22.63 -1.96 10.06
CA ARG A 44 21.49 -1.54 10.90
C ARG A 44 20.46 -0.81 10.03
N SER A 45 19.29 -1.43 9.89
CA SER A 45 18.29 -1.02 8.91
C SER A 45 16.91 -0.77 9.54
N LYS A 46 16.10 0.04 8.87
CA LYS A 46 14.69 0.28 9.19
C LYS A 46 13.86 0.08 7.93
N VAL A 47 12.84 -0.77 7.99
CA VAL A 47 11.95 -1.09 6.88
C VAL A 47 10.49 -1.03 7.34
N LEU A 48 9.60 -0.67 6.41
CA LEU A 48 8.16 -0.78 6.55
C LEU A 48 7.69 -1.85 5.56
N ILE A 49 6.84 -2.76 6.02
CA ILE A 49 6.24 -3.81 5.21
C ILE A 49 4.74 -3.62 5.30
N TYR A 50 4.08 -3.63 4.15
CA TYR A 50 2.62 -3.54 4.03
C TYR A 50 2.11 -4.81 3.36
N SER A 51 1.12 -5.44 3.96
CA SER A 51 0.44 -6.63 3.44
C SER A 51 -1.04 -6.56 3.81
N GLY A 52 -1.90 -7.06 2.96
CA GLY A 52 -3.34 -7.10 3.20
C GLY A 52 -4.04 -8.06 2.25
N VAL A 53 -5.26 -8.45 2.61
CA VAL A 53 -6.12 -9.26 1.74
C VAL A 53 -6.60 -8.38 0.58
N PRO A 54 -6.51 -8.85 -0.68
CA PRO A 54 -7.05 -8.12 -1.80
C PRO A 54 -8.56 -7.90 -1.66
N ILE A 55 -9.00 -6.65 -1.75
CA ILE A 55 -10.43 -6.28 -1.61
C ILE A 55 -11.25 -6.70 -2.85
N ARG A 56 -10.60 -6.81 -4.02
CA ARG A 56 -11.19 -7.27 -5.30
C ARG A 56 -12.37 -6.41 -5.79
N GLU A 57 -12.34 -5.12 -5.48
CA GLU A 57 -13.28 -4.15 -6.01
C GLU A 57 -12.67 -3.38 -7.18
N GLU A 58 -13.54 -2.82 -8.05
CA GLU A 58 -13.10 -1.87 -9.07
C GLU A 58 -12.49 -0.63 -8.41
N VAL A 59 -11.48 -0.05 -9.05
CA VAL A 59 -10.77 1.13 -8.56
C VAL A 59 -10.84 2.22 -9.63
N ALA A 60 -11.60 3.27 -9.35
CA ALA A 60 -11.64 4.50 -10.11
C ALA A 60 -10.81 5.58 -9.40
N LEU A 61 -9.82 6.13 -10.11
CA LEU A 61 -8.88 7.11 -9.55
C LEU A 61 -9.14 8.50 -10.17
N GLY A 62 -9.33 9.50 -9.32
CA GLY A 62 -9.68 10.87 -9.71
C GLY A 62 -8.95 11.90 -8.85
N GLY A 63 -7.63 11.99 -8.98
CA GLY A 63 -6.81 12.95 -8.22
C GLY A 63 -6.78 12.61 -6.71
N PRO A 64 -7.31 13.46 -5.81
CA PRO A 64 -7.33 13.19 -4.37
C PRO A 64 -8.36 12.12 -3.97
N PHE A 65 -9.21 11.67 -4.89
CA PHE A 65 -10.28 10.70 -4.62
C PHE A 65 -10.00 9.35 -5.26
N VAL A 66 -10.29 8.29 -4.50
CA VAL A 66 -10.28 6.89 -4.94
C VAL A 66 -11.64 6.30 -4.57
N MET A 67 -12.38 5.86 -5.58
CA MET A 67 -13.74 5.29 -5.45
C MET A 67 -13.85 4.01 -6.30
N ASN A 68 -15.03 3.41 -6.40
CA ASN A 68 -15.23 2.22 -7.22
C ASN A 68 -15.59 2.57 -8.67
N THR A 69 -16.39 3.63 -8.89
CA THR A 69 -16.88 4.03 -10.22
C THR A 69 -16.51 5.48 -10.63
N LYS A 70 -16.62 5.81 -11.92
CA LYS A 70 -16.34 7.18 -12.41
C LYS A 70 -17.41 8.17 -11.98
N GLU A 71 -18.63 7.70 -11.82
CA GLU A 71 -19.79 8.46 -11.38
C GLU A 71 -19.57 8.97 -9.95
N GLU A 72 -19.12 8.10 -9.04
CA GLU A 72 -18.75 8.43 -7.65
C GLU A 72 -17.62 9.46 -7.60
N ILE A 73 -16.63 9.38 -8.50
CA ILE A 73 -15.58 10.39 -8.59
C ILE A 73 -16.16 11.77 -8.96
N ARG A 74 -17.10 11.83 -9.91
CA ARG A 74 -17.75 13.11 -10.28
C ARG A 74 -18.57 13.68 -9.13
N GLU A 75 -19.26 12.82 -8.39
CA GLU A 75 -20.00 13.19 -7.18
C GLU A 75 -19.06 13.74 -6.10
N ALA A 76 -17.96 13.06 -5.79
CA ALA A 76 -16.97 13.54 -4.82
C ALA A 76 -16.40 14.93 -5.18
N PHE A 77 -16.13 15.19 -6.46
CA PHE A 77 -15.71 16.53 -6.89
C PHE A 77 -16.81 17.58 -6.74
N ARG A 78 -18.08 17.21 -7.02
CA ARG A 78 -19.23 18.10 -6.83
C ARG A 78 -19.39 18.45 -5.35
N ASP A 79 -19.31 17.48 -4.45
CA ASP A 79 -19.44 17.70 -3.01
C ASP A 79 -18.32 18.60 -2.48
N LEU A 80 -17.10 18.42 -3.00
CA LEU A 80 -15.97 19.29 -2.67
C LEU A 80 -16.23 20.73 -3.13
N GLN A 81 -16.77 20.92 -4.34
CA GLN A 81 -17.11 22.24 -4.88
C GLN A 81 -18.26 22.91 -4.13
N LEU A 82 -19.23 22.13 -3.66
CA LEU A 82 -20.37 22.61 -2.87
C LEU A 82 -20.01 22.86 -1.41
N GLY A 83 -18.83 22.43 -0.95
CA GLY A 83 -18.43 22.51 0.46
C GLY A 83 -19.21 21.55 1.36
N GLU A 84 -19.80 20.50 0.78
CA GLU A 84 -20.53 19.44 1.49
C GLU A 84 -19.59 18.32 1.98
N PHE A 85 -18.30 18.39 1.63
CA PHE A 85 -17.27 17.63 2.33
C PHE A 85 -17.36 17.96 3.81
N GLY A 86 -17.65 16.95 4.62
CA GLY A 86 -18.02 17.08 6.03
C GLY A 86 -17.13 18.02 6.85
N PRO A 87 -17.54 18.34 8.10
CA PRO A 87 -16.87 19.36 8.90
C PRO A 87 -15.35 19.10 8.94
N PRO A 88 -14.52 20.16 8.96
CA PRO A 88 -13.07 19.99 9.02
C PRO A 88 -12.71 18.99 10.11
N ALA A 89 -11.71 18.15 9.87
CA ALA A 89 -11.18 17.21 10.85
C ALA A 89 -10.53 18.00 12.01
N VAL A 90 -11.36 18.61 12.86
CA VAL A 90 -10.91 19.41 14.00
C VAL A 90 -10.42 18.43 15.07
N LYS A 91 -9.13 18.51 15.38
CA LYS A 91 -8.61 17.98 16.64
C LYS A 91 -9.19 18.83 17.78
N LYS A 92 -10.04 18.24 18.62
CA LYS A 92 -10.20 18.70 20.01
C LYS A 92 -9.04 18.19 20.83
#